data_AF-A0A7V5FRM6-F1
#
_entry.id   AF-A0A7V5FRM6-F1
#
_cell.length_a   1.000
_cell.length_b   1.000
_cell.length_c   1.000
_cell.angle_alpha   90.00
_cell.angle_beta   90.00
_cell.angle_gamma   90.00
#
_symmetry.space_group_name_H-M   'P 1'
#
loop_
_entity.id
_entity.type
_entity.pdbx_description
1 polymer ?
#
loop_
_entity_poly.entity_id
_entity_poly.type
_entity_poly.pdbx_seq_one_letter_code
_entity_poly.pdbx_strand_id
1 'polypeptide(L)'
;MIYFDRPDSQLWTSDGISADTTLVANLAGPAGSGPKEFTVLKKSLFFVARDYLYFDRLYVYGEEEHFPWSLFFPANMKKSGNP
;
A
#
# COMPACT_ATOMS: atom_id res chain seq x y z
N MET A 1 3.63 -14.73 3.71
CA MET A 1 3.39 -13.28 3.56
C MET A 1 1.92 -12.98 3.77
N ILE A 2 1.58 -12.44 4.92
CA ILE A 2 0.29 -11.82 5.23
C ILE A 2 0.47 -10.30 5.24
N TYR A 3 -0.58 -9.54 4.96
CA TYR A 3 -0.58 -8.08 5.00
C TYR A 3 -1.72 -7.58 5.90
N PHE A 4 -1.44 -6.55 6.69
CA PHE A 4 -2.37 -6.04 7.70
C PHE A 4 -2.04 -4.57 8.04
N ASP A 5 -3.03 -3.86 8.57
CA ASP A 5 -2.83 -2.59 9.25
C ASP A 5 -2.44 -2.80 10.72
N ARG A 6 -1.91 -1.75 11.35
CA ARG A 6 -1.71 -1.68 12.80
C ARG A 6 -2.40 -0.43 13.36
N PRO A 7 -2.51 -0.27 14.70
CA PRO A 7 -3.07 0.92 15.33
C PRO A 7 -2.38 2.25 14.96
N ASP A 8 -1.16 2.18 14.40
CA ASP A 8 -0.43 3.31 13.81
C ASP A 8 -0.95 3.73 12.41
N SER A 9 -1.97 3.04 11.87
CA SER A 9 -2.52 3.20 10.52
C SER A 9 -1.52 2.93 9.37
N GLN A 10 -0.41 2.21 9.65
CA GLN A 10 0.63 1.91 8.66
C GLN A 10 0.44 0.52 8.02
N LEU A 11 1.12 0.27 6.90
CA LEU A 11 1.07 -1.04 6.22
C LEU A 11 2.18 -1.97 6.71
N TRP A 12 1.80 -3.13 7.23
CA TRP A 12 2.72 -4.13 7.78
C TRP A 12 2.59 -5.49 7.06
N THR A 13 3.66 -6.29 7.13
CA THR A 13 3.67 -7.69 6.65
C THR A 13 4.38 -8.60 7.63
N SER A 14 4.10 -9.90 7.55
CA SER A 14 4.77 -10.98 8.25
C SER A 14 4.82 -12.22 7.35
N ASP A 15 5.73 -13.15 7.60
CA ASP A 15 5.74 -14.44 6.88
C ASP A 15 4.48 -15.28 7.19
N GLY A 16 3.95 -15.18 8.41
CA GLY A 16 2.85 -15.97 8.96
C GLY A 16 3.30 -17.22 9.75
N ILE A 17 4.59 -17.30 10.10
CA ILE A 17 5.26 -18.43 10.76
C ILE A 17 6.02 -17.94 11.99
N SER A 18 6.75 -16.83 11.86
CA SER A 18 7.43 -16.13 12.95
C SER A 18 6.54 -15.03 13.53
N ALA A 19 6.95 -14.49 14.69
CA ALA A 19 6.32 -13.29 15.26
C ALA A 19 6.84 -11.98 14.62
N ASP A 20 7.77 -12.08 13.65
CA ASP A 20 8.44 -10.94 13.07
C ASP A 20 7.54 -10.21 12.07
N THR A 21 7.64 -8.88 12.08
CA THR A 21 6.78 -8.00 11.27
C THR A 21 7.57 -6.85 10.67
N THR A 22 7.47 -6.67 9.36
CA THR A 22 8.20 -5.64 8.60
C THR A 22 7.24 -4.53 8.17
N LEU A 23 7.67 -3.27 8.34
CA LEU A 23 6.95 -2.11 7.80
C LEU A 23 7.10 -2.10 6.28
N VAL A 24 5.98 -2.14 5.55
CA VAL A 24 5.92 -2.24 4.09
C VAL A 24 5.88 -0.85 3.45
N ALA A 25 5.03 0.03 4.01
CA ALA A 25 4.87 1.40 3.57
C ALA A 25 4.45 2.28 4.74
N ASN A 26 5.06 3.47 4.84
CA ASN A 26 4.51 4.52 5.67
C ASN A 26 3.32 5.16 4.93
N LEU A 27 2.16 5.17 5.56
CA LEU A 27 0.91 5.70 5.02
C LEU A 27 0.55 6.96 5.82
N ALA A 28 0.69 8.10 5.15
CA ALA A 28 0.56 9.41 5.76
C ALA A 28 -0.88 9.92 5.65
N GLY A 29 -1.62 9.86 6.77
CA GLY A 29 -3.01 10.29 6.88
C GLY A 29 -3.42 10.53 8.34
N PRO A 30 -4.67 10.95 8.59
CA PRO A 30 -5.24 11.09 9.94
C PRO A 30 -5.49 9.72 10.60
N ALA A 31 -5.59 9.66 11.93
CA ALA A 31 -5.86 8.41 12.64
C ALA A 31 -7.12 7.70 12.10
N GLY A 32 -7.01 6.41 11.76
CA GLY A 32 -8.06 5.66 11.08
C GLY A 32 -8.04 5.78 9.54
N SER A 33 -6.98 6.34 8.95
CA SER A 33 -6.72 6.32 7.51
C SER A 33 -6.06 5.03 7.01
N GLY A 34 -5.96 4.02 7.88
CA GLY A 34 -5.19 2.80 7.68
C GLY A 34 -5.57 2.01 6.43
N PRO A 35 -4.65 1.17 5.93
CA PRO A 35 -4.88 0.38 4.74
C PRO A 35 -5.94 -0.70 4.96
N LYS A 36 -6.81 -0.89 3.99
CA LYS A 36 -7.95 -1.81 4.01
C LYS A 36 -8.16 -2.46 2.64
N GLU A 37 -9.11 -3.39 2.55
CA GLU A 37 -9.54 -4.01 1.27
C GLU A 37 -8.39 -4.72 0.53
N PHE A 38 -7.49 -5.36 1.29
CA PHE A 38 -6.30 -6.04 0.81
C PHE A 38 -6.60 -7.15 -0.22
N THR A 39 -5.99 -7.05 -1.40
CA THR A 39 -6.04 -8.07 -2.45
C THR A 39 -4.63 -8.35 -2.96
N VAL A 40 -4.14 -9.58 -2.81
CA VAL A 40 -2.85 -10.00 -3.38
C VAL A 40 -3.07 -10.67 -4.73
N LEU A 41 -2.39 -10.18 -5.77
CA LEU A 41 -2.41 -10.73 -7.12
C LEU A 41 -0.97 -10.88 -7.64
N LYS A 42 -0.55 -12.10 -7.97
CA LYS A 42 0.85 -12.45 -8.29
C LYS A 42 1.83 -11.96 -7.19
N LYS A 43 2.63 -10.92 -7.49
CA LYS A 43 3.63 -10.28 -6.62
C LYS A 43 3.19 -8.89 -6.12
N SER A 44 1.94 -8.50 -6.40
CA SER A 44 1.44 -7.15 -6.16
C SER A 44 0.29 -7.19 -5.13
N LEU A 45 0.41 -6.40 -4.07
CA LEU A 45 -0.67 -6.10 -3.14
C LEU A 45 -1.40 -4.85 -3.62
N PHE A 46 -2.72 -4.98 -3.74
CA PHE A 46 -3.66 -3.87 -3.93
C PHE A 46 -4.35 -3.60 -2.59
N PHE A 47 -4.53 -2.33 -2.23
CA PHE A 47 -5.24 -1.93 -1.02
C PHE A 47 -5.81 -0.51 -1.17
N VAL A 48 -6.84 -0.19 -0.39
CA VAL A 48 -7.36 1.18 -0.28
C VAL A 48 -6.81 1.79 1.00
N ALA A 49 -6.36 3.04 0.95
CA ALA A 49 -6.03 3.84 2.13
C ALA A 49 -6.49 5.29 1.94
N ARG A 50 -6.56 6.07 3.02
CA ARG A 50 -7.00 7.47 2.98
C ARG A 50 -5.83 8.43 3.18
N ASP A 51 -5.84 9.56 2.48
CA ASP A 51 -4.82 10.60 2.61
C ASP A 51 -5.27 11.79 3.50
N TYR A 52 -4.41 12.79 3.67
CA TYR A 52 -4.73 14.05 4.37
C TYR A 52 -5.80 14.91 3.68
N LEU A 53 -6.18 14.60 2.44
CA LEU A 53 -7.31 15.24 1.73
C LEU A 53 -8.62 14.47 1.94
N TYR A 54 -8.61 13.45 2.81
CA TYR A 54 -9.74 12.58 3.18
C TYR A 54 -10.30 11.73 2.03
N PHE A 55 -9.56 11.60 0.91
CA PHE A 55 -9.96 10.72 -0.18
C PHE A 55 -9.40 9.31 0.02
N ASP A 56 -10.29 8.32 -0.02
CA ASP A 56 -9.91 6.92 -0.18
C ASP A 56 -9.33 6.72 -1.60
N ARG A 57 -8.11 6.20 -1.70
CA ARG A 57 -7.42 5.93 -2.97
C ARG A 57 -6.98 4.47 -3.03
N LEU A 58 -6.99 3.91 -4.25
CA LEU A 58 -6.40 2.60 -4.53
C LEU A 58 -4.87 2.75 -4.67
N TYR A 59 -4.14 1.90 -3.96
CA TYR A 59 -2.69 1.83 -3.95
C TYR A 59 -2.21 0.44 -4.36
N VAL A 60 -0.97 0.38 -4.86
CA VAL A 60 -0.30 -0.87 -5.24
C VAL A 60 1.09 -0.91 -4.59
N TYR A 61 1.46 -2.06 -4.04
CA TYR A 61 2.81 -2.36 -3.55
C TYR A 61 3.30 -3.69 -4.13
N GLY A 62 4.52 -3.72 -4.68
CA GLY A 62 5.13 -4.94 -5.24
C GLY A 62 5.95 -4.64 -6.49
N GLU A 63 6.23 -5.68 -7.27
CA GLU A 63 6.83 -5.49 -8.61
C GLU A 63 5.82 -4.86 -9.57
N GLU A 64 6.24 -3.78 -10.24
CA GLU A 64 5.53 -3.26 -11.41
C GLU A 64 5.77 -4.16 -12.63
N GLU A 65 4.79 -5.00 -12.94
CA GLU A 65 4.45 -5.24 -14.33
C GLU A 65 4.15 -3.86 -14.97
N HIS A 66 4.66 -3.57 -16.17
CA HIS A 66 4.71 -2.20 -16.71
C HIS A 66 3.32 -1.67 -17.13
N PHE A 67 2.59 -1.03 -16.21
CA PHE A 67 1.29 -0.41 -16.46
C PHE A 67 1.42 0.98 -17.15
N PRO A 68 0.35 1.54 -17.76
CA PRO A 68 0.46 2.71 -18.63
C PRO A 68 -0.11 4.07 -18.11
N TRP A 69 -0.37 4.28 -16.80
CA TRP A 69 -0.63 5.61 -16.20
C TRP A 69 -0.06 5.74 -14.75
N SER A 70 0.61 6.80 -14.25
CA SER A 70 1.11 8.07 -14.86
C SER A 70 0.80 9.32 -14.03
N LEU A 71 -0.28 9.38 -13.22
CA LEU A 71 -0.70 10.68 -12.66
C LEU A 71 -0.97 10.80 -11.14
N PHE A 72 -0.82 9.77 -10.28
CA PHE A 72 -1.33 9.83 -8.89
C PHE A 72 -0.45 9.40 -7.68
N PHE A 73 0.89 9.63 -7.62
CA PHE A 73 1.70 9.16 -6.48
C PHE A 73 2.77 10.11 -5.90
N PRO A 74 3.03 10.04 -4.57
CA PRO A 74 4.20 10.61 -3.89
C PRO A 74 5.44 9.69 -3.98
N ALA A 75 6.62 10.21 -3.57
CA ALA A 75 7.94 9.79 -4.04
C ALA A 75 8.37 8.29 -3.93
N ASN A 76 7.72 7.46 -3.08
CA ASN A 76 8.06 6.03 -2.94
C ASN A 76 7.01 5.09 -3.58
N MET A 77 5.97 5.62 -4.21
CA MET A 77 4.99 4.85 -4.97
C MET A 77 5.15 5.18 -6.45
N LYS A 78 5.23 4.16 -7.28
CA LYS A 78 5.47 4.35 -8.71
C LYS A 78 4.18 4.50 -9.51
N LYS A 79 4.39 5.18 -10.63
CA LYS A 79 3.49 5.95 -11.46
C LYS A 79 4.02 5.60 -12.86
N SER A 80 3.67 4.44 -13.44
CA SER A 80 4.24 3.89 -14.69
C SER A 80 3.37 4.18 -15.93
N GLY A 81 3.95 4.61 -17.05
CA GLY A 81 3.22 5.19 -18.21
C GLY A 81 2.95 6.71 -18.12
N ASN A 82 3.95 7.60 -18.13
CA ASN A 82 4.85 7.89 -19.25
C ASN A 82 4.10 8.41 -20.52
N PRO A 83 4.74 9.24 -21.35
CA PRO A 83 5.73 8.79 -22.34
C PRO A 83 7.15 8.67 -21.80
#